data_AF-A0A969NF88-F1
#
_entry.id   AF-A0A969NF88-F1
#
_cell.length_a   1.000
_cell.length_b   1.000
_cell.length_c   1.000
_cell.angle_alpha   90.00
_cell.angle_beta   90.00
_cell.angle_gamma   90.00
#
_symmetry.space_group_name_H-M   'P 1'
#
loop_
_entity.id
_entity.type
_entity.pdbx_description
1 polymer ?
#
loop_
_entity_poly.entity_id
_entity_poly.type
_entity_poly.pdbx_seq_one_letter_code
_entity_poly.pdbx_strand_id
1 'polypeptide(L)'
;MKDDISNIKSISQLHETFGFGKPTHPLISIIDVSKWEIPEQFIGVKFTSELYTIGLKDKSCGLQYGRNTYDFNEGVLFFTAPNQVQSVSKAQQLNEIQGWMLFFHPDLIRNTPLGQTIEDYKFFNYDVHEALHLSDAEQKAITGCMMIIQNEISERIDNHSQTVISSSLELLLNLSRRYYERQFNTRSAQNSDVVSQFHMLMNSYFKSGKLAETGIPSVEYFASQIHLSGNYLSDLLKKETGYAIKDHVNNFIIEKAKTLLLSESETVSGIAYSLGFNYPHYFNRLFKSKTGLTPLEYRKLN
;
A
#
# COMPACT_ATOMS: atom_id res chain seq x y z
N MET A 1 5.33 16.44 26.83
CA MET A 1 6.36 15.39 26.62
C MET A 1 6.67 15.37 25.14
N LYS A 2 7.95 15.36 24.76
CA LYS A 2 8.39 15.39 23.35
C LYS A 2 7.78 14.23 22.56
N ASP A 3 7.48 14.49 21.30
CA ASP A 3 7.06 13.55 20.24
C ASP A 3 8.12 12.47 19.94
N ASP A 4 8.58 11.71 20.93
CA ASP A 4 9.46 10.58 20.70
C ASP A 4 8.62 9.42 20.15
N ILE A 5 8.63 9.29 18.83
CA ILE A 5 8.16 8.10 18.13
C ILE A 5 9.00 6.92 18.64
N SER A 6 8.42 6.09 19.51
CA SER A 6 9.11 4.89 19.99
C SER A 6 9.32 3.93 18.81
N ASN A 7 10.56 3.57 18.52
CA ASN A 7 10.88 2.63 17.44
C ASN A 7 11.07 1.21 17.99
N ILE A 8 10.20 0.29 17.58
CA ILE A 8 10.23 -1.13 17.95
C ILE A 8 11.10 -1.89 16.95
N LYS A 9 12.23 -2.42 17.40
CA LYS A 9 13.26 -3.02 16.54
C LYS A 9 13.25 -4.55 16.54
N SER A 10 12.67 -5.18 17.55
CA SER A 10 12.73 -6.63 17.72
C SER A 10 11.45 -7.18 18.32
N ILE A 11 11.26 -8.50 18.19
CA ILE A 11 10.14 -9.21 18.82
C ILE A 11 10.19 -9.05 20.34
N SER A 12 11.38 -9.14 20.96
CA SER A 12 11.51 -8.95 22.41
C SER A 12 11.06 -7.55 22.85
N GLN A 13 11.48 -6.51 22.12
CA GLN A 13 11.07 -5.13 22.41
C GLN A 13 9.57 -4.91 22.18
N LEU A 14 8.99 -5.54 21.16
CA LEU A 14 7.54 -5.53 20.92
C LEU A 14 6.80 -6.10 22.15
N HIS A 15 7.25 -7.26 22.64
CA HIS A 15 6.65 -7.90 23.81
C HIS A 15 6.78 -7.05 25.08
N GLU A 16 7.95 -6.45 25.32
CA GLU A 16 8.16 -5.55 26.45
C GLU A 16 7.28 -4.29 26.36
N THR A 17 7.16 -3.70 25.18
CA THR A 17 6.39 -2.47 24.95
C THR A 17 4.91 -2.65 25.22
N PHE A 18 4.35 -3.79 24.79
CA PHE A 18 2.93 -4.10 24.91
C PHE A 18 2.58 -5.03 26.09
N GLY A 19 3.55 -5.33 26.96
CA GLY A 19 3.32 -6.12 28.17
C GLY A 19 3.00 -7.60 27.92
N PHE A 20 3.44 -8.16 26.78
CA PHE A 20 3.29 -9.58 26.50
C PHE A 20 4.31 -10.42 27.29
N GLY A 21 4.00 -11.71 27.47
CA GLY A 21 4.97 -12.67 28.02
C GLY A 21 6.22 -12.82 27.15
N LYS A 22 7.25 -13.51 27.63
CA LYS A 22 8.50 -13.71 26.83
C LYS A 22 8.18 -14.37 25.48
N PRO A 23 8.77 -13.89 24.36
CA PRO A 23 8.53 -14.50 23.06
C PRO A 23 9.11 -15.91 23.00
N THR A 24 8.44 -16.80 22.28
CA THR A 24 8.90 -18.18 22.06
C THR A 24 9.97 -18.26 20.96
N HIS A 25 10.03 -17.27 20.07
CA HIS A 25 10.98 -17.19 18.97
C HIS A 25 11.58 -15.78 18.81
N PRO A 26 12.88 -15.63 18.50
CA PRO A 26 13.54 -14.31 18.47
C PRO A 26 13.13 -13.41 17.30
N LEU A 27 12.70 -14.00 16.16
CA LEU A 27 12.43 -13.26 14.92
C LEU A 27 10.97 -13.28 14.45
N ILE A 28 10.07 -14.00 15.13
CA ILE A 28 8.65 -14.04 14.79
C ILE A 28 7.83 -14.22 16.07
N SER A 29 6.63 -13.66 16.09
CA SER A 29 5.66 -13.86 17.17
C SER A 29 4.24 -13.77 16.62
N ILE A 30 3.33 -14.51 17.26
CA ILE A 30 1.91 -14.49 16.98
C ILE A 30 1.20 -14.13 18.29
N ILE A 31 0.36 -13.10 18.23
CA ILE A 31 -0.41 -12.56 19.34
C ILE A 31 -1.89 -12.81 19.08
N ASP A 32 -2.55 -13.40 20.07
CA ASP A 32 -4.00 -13.54 20.13
C ASP A 32 -4.61 -12.19 20.53
N VAL A 33 -5.36 -11.56 19.61
CA VAL A 33 -5.88 -10.20 19.80
C VAL A 33 -6.91 -10.18 20.94
N SER A 34 -7.61 -11.29 21.19
CA SER A 34 -8.58 -11.38 22.30
C SER A 34 -7.92 -11.22 23.67
N LYS A 35 -6.61 -11.49 23.76
CA LYS A 35 -5.80 -11.38 24.99
C LYS A 35 -5.00 -10.09 25.05
N TRP A 36 -5.17 -9.20 24.07
CA TRP A 36 -4.45 -7.94 24.02
C TRP A 36 -5.31 -6.83 24.60
N GLU A 37 -4.88 -6.28 25.73
CA GLU A 37 -5.43 -5.05 26.28
C GLU A 37 -4.60 -3.85 25.81
N ILE A 38 -5.26 -2.83 25.29
CA ILE A 38 -4.63 -1.55 24.92
C ILE A 38 -5.21 -0.47 25.83
N PRO A 39 -4.47 -0.05 26.88
CA PRO A 39 -4.92 0.99 27.79
C PRO A 39 -5.10 2.35 27.11
N GLU A 40 -6.01 3.18 27.63
CA GLU A 40 -6.30 4.54 27.11
C GLU A 40 -5.06 5.43 26.99
N GLN A 41 -4.06 5.23 27.86
CA GLN A 41 -2.81 5.98 27.85
C GLN A 41 -1.98 5.82 26.56
N PHE A 42 -2.26 4.78 25.77
CA PHE A 42 -1.61 4.58 24.49
C PHE A 42 -2.30 5.35 23.35
N ILE A 43 -3.54 5.83 23.53
CA ILE A 43 -4.26 6.57 22.49
C ILE A 43 -3.47 7.83 22.09
N GLY A 44 -3.29 8.03 20.78
CA GLY A 44 -2.53 9.11 20.18
C GLY A 44 -1.01 8.88 20.16
N VAL A 45 -0.50 7.86 20.85
CA VAL A 45 0.93 7.50 20.79
C VAL A 45 1.26 7.02 19.38
N LYS A 46 2.27 7.65 18.78
CA LYS A 46 2.83 7.25 17.50
C LYS A 46 4.09 6.44 17.72
N PHE A 47 4.22 5.33 16.99
CA PHE A 47 5.38 4.47 17.03
C PHE A 47 5.72 3.96 15.64
N THR A 48 6.96 3.56 15.43
CA THR A 48 7.39 2.83 14.24
C THR A 48 7.80 1.43 14.65
N SER A 49 7.72 0.49 13.72
CA SER A 49 8.17 -0.88 13.92
C SER A 49 9.03 -1.32 12.76
N GLU A 50 10.21 -1.87 13.01
CA GLU A 50 11.08 -2.49 12.00
C GLU A 50 10.60 -3.89 11.59
N LEU A 51 9.41 -4.29 12.06
CA LEU A 51 8.81 -5.60 11.83
C LEU A 51 7.76 -5.54 10.72
N TYR A 52 7.70 -6.58 9.91
CA TYR A 52 6.50 -6.84 9.12
C TYR A 52 5.36 -7.26 10.07
N THR A 53 4.17 -6.75 9.80
CA THR A 53 2.95 -7.07 10.55
C THR A 53 1.89 -7.61 9.62
N ILE A 54 1.23 -8.69 10.03
CA ILE A 54 0.05 -9.28 9.38
C ILE A 54 -1.00 -9.42 10.47
N GLY A 55 -2.19 -8.85 10.28
CA GLY A 55 -3.26 -8.98 11.26
C GLY A 55 -4.57 -9.37 10.62
N LEU A 56 -5.21 -10.39 11.18
CA LEU A 56 -6.58 -10.79 10.86
C LEU A 56 -7.45 -10.51 12.07
N LYS A 57 -8.48 -9.67 11.91
CA LYS A 57 -9.36 -9.26 13.02
C LYS A 57 -10.81 -9.25 12.59
N ASP A 58 -11.73 -9.61 13.48
CA ASP A 58 -13.17 -9.52 13.23
C ASP A 58 -13.70 -8.06 13.26
N LYS A 59 -12.99 -7.17 13.96
CA LYS A 59 -13.29 -5.73 14.11
C LYS A 59 -12.01 -4.87 14.22
N SER A 60 -12.15 -3.55 14.06
CA SER A 60 -11.03 -2.59 14.17
C SER A 60 -10.51 -2.46 15.61
N CYS A 61 -9.20 -2.63 15.83
CA CYS A 61 -8.60 -2.78 17.16
C CYS A 61 -8.04 -1.53 17.82
N GLY A 62 -8.49 -0.37 17.38
CA GLY A 62 -7.97 0.88 17.91
C GLY A 62 -6.50 1.13 17.59
N LEU A 63 -5.86 0.34 16.73
CA LEU A 63 -4.60 0.70 16.08
C LEU A 63 -4.95 1.41 14.77
N GLN A 64 -4.57 2.68 14.68
CA GLN A 64 -4.68 3.53 13.50
C GLN A 64 -3.34 3.58 12.78
N TYR A 65 -3.36 3.17 11.52
CA TYR A 65 -2.21 3.14 10.65
C TYR A 65 -2.40 4.25 9.60
N GLY A 66 -1.42 5.12 9.43
CA GLY A 66 -1.61 6.32 8.61
C GLY A 66 -2.48 7.39 9.29
N ARG A 67 -3.26 8.16 8.50
CA ARG A 67 -3.91 9.42 8.97
C ARG A 67 -5.38 9.31 9.38
N ASN A 68 -6.07 8.19 9.16
CA ASN A 68 -7.54 8.12 9.27
C ASN A 68 -8.04 6.94 10.13
N THR A 69 -9.19 7.10 10.81
CA THR A 69 -9.84 6.10 11.69
C THR A 69 -11.01 5.41 10.98
N TYR A 70 -11.16 4.08 11.11
CA TYR A 70 -12.21 3.32 10.42
C TYR A 70 -12.82 2.18 11.24
N ASP A 71 -14.10 1.89 10.95
CA ASP A 71 -14.96 0.89 11.60
C ASP A 71 -15.29 -0.25 10.60
N PHE A 72 -15.19 -1.51 11.03
CA PHE A 72 -15.30 -2.69 10.14
C PHE A 72 -16.25 -3.75 10.72
N ASN A 73 -17.08 -4.36 9.86
CA ASN A 73 -18.14 -5.32 10.23
C ASN A 73 -17.83 -6.80 9.91
N GLU A 74 -16.72 -7.10 9.21
CA GLU A 74 -16.31 -8.46 8.81
C GLU A 74 -14.80 -8.64 8.98
N GLY A 75 -14.30 -9.89 8.98
CA GLY A 75 -12.88 -10.23 9.12
C GLY A 75 -11.97 -9.47 8.16
N VAL A 76 -11.14 -8.57 8.69
CA VAL A 76 -10.21 -7.74 7.93
C VAL A 76 -8.78 -8.27 8.07
N LEU A 77 -8.16 -8.63 6.94
CA LEU A 77 -6.74 -8.95 6.86
C LEU A 77 -5.96 -7.73 6.37
N PHE A 78 -5.01 -7.25 7.17
CA PHE A 78 -4.16 -6.11 6.82
C PHE A 78 -2.67 -6.45 6.97
N PHE A 79 -1.85 -5.62 6.34
CA PHE A 79 -0.41 -5.80 6.23
C PHE A 79 0.29 -4.47 6.48
N THR A 80 1.48 -4.52 7.07
CA THR A 80 2.29 -3.33 7.34
C THR A 80 3.77 -3.67 7.13
N ALA A 81 4.46 -2.91 6.29
CA ALA A 81 5.89 -3.04 6.10
C ALA A 81 6.68 -2.46 7.29
N PRO A 82 7.95 -2.85 7.46
CA PRO A 82 8.87 -2.19 8.37
C PRO A 82 8.92 -0.67 8.16
N ASN A 83 9.18 0.05 9.26
CA ASN A 83 9.33 1.51 9.34
C ASN A 83 8.08 2.32 9.03
N GLN A 84 6.91 1.70 8.91
CA GLN A 84 5.66 2.44 8.82
C GLN A 84 5.27 3.02 10.18
N VAL A 85 4.75 4.25 10.15
CA VAL A 85 4.26 4.94 11.35
C VAL A 85 2.87 4.41 11.70
N GLN A 86 2.74 3.91 12.92
CA GLN A 86 1.51 3.42 13.51
C GLN A 86 1.11 4.33 14.67
N SER A 87 -0.17 4.35 14.99
CA SER A 87 -0.72 5.05 16.13
C SER A 87 -1.84 4.25 16.78
N VAL A 88 -2.15 4.51 18.03
CA VAL A 88 -3.34 3.94 18.67
C VAL A 88 -4.45 5.00 18.60
N SER A 89 -5.58 4.69 17.97
CA SER A 89 -6.78 5.52 17.90
C SER A 89 -7.81 5.20 18.97
N LYS A 90 -7.83 3.98 19.52
CA LYS A 90 -8.82 3.55 20.50
C LYS A 90 -8.20 2.60 21.52
N ALA A 91 -8.64 2.69 22.76
CA ALA A 91 -8.39 1.65 23.75
C ALA A 91 -9.12 0.36 23.34
N GLN A 92 -8.60 -0.76 23.82
CA GLN A 92 -9.18 -2.08 23.62
C GLN A 92 -9.23 -2.83 24.94
N GLN A 93 -10.39 -3.40 25.27
CA GLN A 93 -10.56 -4.32 26.39
C GLN A 93 -10.33 -5.78 25.97
N LEU A 94 -10.01 -6.63 26.95
CA LEU A 94 -9.90 -8.08 26.74
C LEU A 94 -11.19 -8.66 26.14
N ASN A 95 -11.04 -9.56 25.17
CA ASN A 95 -12.11 -10.21 24.41
C ASN A 95 -13.02 -9.27 23.59
N GLU A 96 -12.73 -7.97 23.51
CA GLU A 96 -13.51 -7.03 22.69
C GLU A 96 -13.40 -7.37 21.19
N ILE A 97 -12.22 -7.86 20.79
CA ILE A 97 -11.85 -8.10 19.39
C ILE A 97 -11.20 -9.48 19.28
N GLN A 98 -11.62 -10.22 18.26
CA GLN A 98 -11.15 -11.56 17.98
C GLN A 98 -10.21 -11.55 16.78
N GLY A 99 -9.25 -12.46 16.80
CA GLY A 99 -8.30 -12.63 15.70
C GLY A 99 -6.87 -12.78 16.19
N TRP A 100 -5.94 -12.59 15.28
CA TRP A 100 -4.51 -12.77 15.55
C TRP A 100 -3.67 -11.72 14.82
N MET A 101 -2.51 -11.43 15.40
CA MET A 101 -1.47 -10.61 14.78
C MET A 101 -0.16 -11.37 14.75
N LEU A 102 0.40 -11.49 13.56
CA LEU A 102 1.71 -12.08 13.30
C LEU A 102 2.70 -10.95 13.01
N PHE A 103 3.79 -10.96 13.75
CA PHE A 103 4.91 -10.04 13.58
C PHE A 103 6.15 -10.82 13.23
N PHE A 104 6.90 -10.39 12.22
CA PHE A 104 8.20 -10.99 11.92
C PHE A 104 9.25 -9.97 11.55
N HIS A 105 10.47 -10.22 12.01
CA HIS A 105 11.63 -9.42 11.68
C HIS A 105 12.14 -9.79 10.27
N PRO A 106 12.60 -8.84 9.43
CA PRO A 106 13.12 -9.12 8.09
C PRO A 106 14.21 -10.20 8.05
N ASP A 107 15.01 -10.32 9.11
CA ASP A 107 16.05 -11.36 9.22
C ASP A 107 15.52 -12.79 9.19
N LEU A 108 14.24 -13.01 9.51
CA LEU A 108 13.61 -14.33 9.41
C LEU A 108 13.66 -14.84 7.96
N ILE A 109 13.46 -13.96 6.98
CA ILE A 109 13.32 -14.34 5.57
C ILE A 109 14.55 -14.00 4.73
N ARG A 110 15.54 -13.30 5.30
CA ARG A 110 16.69 -12.73 4.55
C ARG A 110 17.41 -13.72 3.64
N ASN A 111 17.52 -14.98 4.06
CA ASN A 111 18.21 -16.05 3.31
C ASN A 111 17.24 -17.13 2.76
N THR A 112 15.99 -16.76 2.47
CA THR A 112 14.98 -17.69 1.93
C THR A 112 14.46 -17.19 0.58
N PRO A 113 13.79 -18.04 -0.24
CA PRO A 113 13.12 -17.59 -1.46
C PRO A 113 12.15 -16.43 -1.22
N LEU A 114 11.40 -16.48 -0.11
CA LEU A 114 10.49 -15.40 0.30
C LEU A 114 11.22 -14.06 0.50
N GLY A 115 12.42 -14.06 1.09
CA GLY A 115 13.21 -12.84 1.23
C GLY A 115 13.55 -12.16 -0.09
N GLN A 116 13.66 -12.93 -1.17
CA GLN A 116 13.97 -12.41 -2.51
C GLN A 116 12.75 -11.78 -3.20
N THR A 117 11.55 -12.21 -2.83
CA THR A 117 10.29 -11.81 -3.48
C THR A 117 9.40 -10.96 -2.57
N ILE A 118 9.82 -10.66 -1.33
CA ILE A 118 8.99 -9.95 -0.36
C ILE A 118 8.51 -8.58 -0.86
N GLU A 119 9.32 -7.88 -1.66
CA GLU A 119 8.98 -6.58 -2.23
C GLU A 119 7.88 -6.64 -3.30
N ASP A 120 7.65 -7.82 -3.91
CA ASP A 120 6.58 -8.02 -4.90
C ASP A 120 5.19 -8.01 -4.26
N TYR A 121 5.10 -8.21 -2.94
CA TYR A 121 3.86 -8.17 -2.18
C TYR A 121 3.48 -6.74 -1.80
N LYS A 122 3.05 -5.97 -2.81
CA LYS A 122 2.74 -4.54 -2.72
C LYS A 122 1.71 -4.17 -1.64
N PHE A 123 0.87 -5.12 -1.22
CA PHE A 123 -0.13 -4.91 -0.18
C PHE A 123 0.45 -4.60 1.20
N PHE A 124 1.74 -4.84 1.45
CA PHE A 124 2.43 -4.31 2.64
C PHE A 124 2.51 -2.79 2.67
N ASN A 125 2.33 -2.13 1.52
CA ASN A 125 2.32 -0.68 1.35
C ASN A 125 0.92 -0.14 1.00
N TYR A 126 -0.12 -0.95 1.18
CA TYR A 126 -1.51 -0.49 1.07
C TYR A 126 -1.89 0.22 2.36
N ASP A 127 -2.79 1.20 2.25
CA ASP A 127 -3.35 1.86 3.42
C ASP A 127 -4.36 0.92 4.10
N VAL A 128 -4.56 1.04 5.41
CA VAL A 128 -5.43 0.12 6.16
C VAL A 128 -6.91 0.17 5.74
N HIS A 129 -7.34 1.21 5.04
CA HIS A 129 -8.69 1.25 4.44
C HIS A 129 -8.82 0.34 3.20
N GLU A 130 -7.72 -0.17 2.64
CA GLU A 130 -7.69 -1.12 1.51
C GLU A 130 -7.66 -2.57 1.98
N ALA A 131 -7.87 -2.80 3.27
CA ALA A 131 -7.69 -4.11 3.85
C ALA A 131 -8.57 -5.18 3.19
N LEU A 132 -8.05 -6.40 3.21
CA LEU A 132 -8.59 -7.50 2.45
C LEU A 132 -9.76 -8.13 3.20
N HIS A 133 -10.93 -8.15 2.57
CA HIS A 133 -12.10 -8.84 3.06
C HIS A 133 -12.04 -10.30 2.64
N LEU A 134 -12.14 -11.19 3.61
CA LEU A 134 -12.07 -12.64 3.39
C LEU A 134 -13.45 -13.27 3.50
N SER A 135 -13.75 -14.22 2.63
CA SER A 135 -14.82 -15.19 2.87
C SER A 135 -14.39 -16.19 3.94
N ASP A 136 -15.35 -16.89 4.56
CA ASP A 136 -15.07 -17.92 5.58
C ASP A 136 -14.04 -18.97 5.14
N ALA A 137 -14.11 -19.39 3.87
CA ALA A 137 -13.19 -20.39 3.32
C ALA A 137 -11.76 -19.84 3.20
N GLU A 138 -11.61 -18.58 2.79
CA GLU A 138 -10.32 -17.90 2.65
C GLU A 138 -9.72 -17.58 4.01
N GLN A 139 -10.55 -17.14 4.96
CA GLN A 139 -10.15 -16.92 6.35
C GLN A 139 -9.62 -18.21 6.99
N LYS A 140 -10.29 -19.35 6.77
CA LYS A 140 -9.82 -20.67 7.22
C LYS A 140 -8.48 -21.04 6.60
N ALA A 141 -8.29 -20.80 5.30
CA ALA A 141 -7.02 -21.12 4.63
C ALA A 141 -5.85 -20.28 5.17
N ILE A 142 -6.05 -18.97 5.34
CA ILE A 142 -5.04 -18.05 5.89
C ILE A 142 -4.73 -18.39 7.36
N THR A 143 -5.76 -18.65 8.16
CA THR A 143 -5.61 -19.08 9.56
C THR A 143 -4.88 -20.42 9.66
N GLY A 144 -5.13 -21.36 8.73
CA GLY A 144 -4.40 -22.62 8.67
C GLY A 144 -2.89 -22.44 8.48
N CYS A 145 -2.46 -21.49 7.63
CA CYS A 145 -1.04 -21.16 7.47
C CYS A 145 -0.44 -20.59 8.76
N MET A 146 -1.18 -19.68 9.42
CA MET A 146 -0.77 -19.13 10.72
C MET A 146 -0.62 -20.24 11.78
N MET A 147 -1.54 -21.21 11.83
CA MET A 147 -1.46 -22.31 12.81
C MET A 147 -0.24 -23.21 12.58
N ILE A 148 0.16 -23.46 11.33
CA ILE A 148 1.41 -24.18 11.04
C ILE A 148 2.60 -23.41 11.63
N ILE A 149 2.67 -22.10 11.37
CA ILE A 149 3.74 -21.24 11.92
C ILE A 149 3.73 -21.26 13.44
N GLN A 150 2.55 -21.15 14.08
CA GLN A 150 2.39 -21.18 15.53
C GLN A 150 2.94 -22.47 16.14
N ASN A 151 2.69 -23.62 15.51
CA ASN A 151 3.18 -24.90 15.99
C ASN A 151 4.71 -24.96 15.88
N GLU A 152 5.28 -24.58 14.73
CA GLU A 152 6.73 -24.58 14.52
C GLU A 152 7.48 -23.67 15.50
N ILE A 153 6.97 -22.46 15.79
CA ILE A 153 7.61 -21.55 16.76
C ILE A 153 7.43 -21.97 18.23
N SER A 154 6.60 -22.98 18.49
CA SER A 154 6.38 -23.54 19.83
C SER A 154 7.21 -24.81 20.07
N GLU A 155 7.76 -25.41 19.01
CA GLU A 155 8.62 -26.60 19.06
C GLU A 155 10.12 -26.22 19.08
N ARG A 156 11.03 -27.20 18.90
CA ARG A 156 12.48 -26.94 18.91
C ARG A 156 12.88 -26.13 17.68
N ILE A 157 13.52 -25.00 17.90
CA ILE A 157 14.06 -24.15 16.83
C ILE A 157 15.25 -24.84 16.18
N ASP A 158 15.06 -25.42 14.99
CA ASP A 158 16.11 -25.91 14.12
C ASP A 158 15.98 -25.39 12.67
N ASN A 159 16.93 -25.75 11.81
CA ASN A 159 16.94 -25.29 10.41
C ASN A 159 15.75 -25.81 9.59
N HIS A 160 15.16 -26.94 9.98
CA HIS A 160 13.97 -27.48 9.31
C HIS A 160 12.75 -26.64 9.68
N SER A 161 12.59 -26.26 10.95
CA SER A 161 11.53 -25.34 11.39
C SER A 161 11.59 -23.99 10.68
N GLN A 162 12.79 -23.43 10.47
CA GLN A 162 12.95 -22.18 9.72
C GLN A 162 12.42 -22.30 8.28
N THR A 163 12.67 -23.44 7.62
CA THR A 163 12.20 -23.70 6.26
C THR A 163 10.67 -23.78 6.22
N VAL A 164 10.06 -24.50 7.17
CA VAL A 164 8.59 -24.61 7.28
C VAL A 164 7.96 -23.24 7.55
N ILE A 165 8.46 -22.49 8.53
CA ILE A 165 7.97 -21.14 8.86
C ILE A 165 7.98 -20.24 7.62
N SER A 166 9.12 -20.16 6.92
CA SER A 166 9.24 -19.29 5.74
C SER A 166 8.32 -19.73 4.59
N SER A 167 8.14 -21.03 4.40
CA SER A 167 7.27 -21.58 3.35
C SER A 167 5.78 -21.36 3.65
N SER A 168 5.38 -21.49 4.93
CA SER A 168 4.02 -21.20 5.38
C SER A 168 3.69 -19.70 5.30
N LEU A 169 4.66 -18.83 5.62
CA LEU A 169 4.52 -17.38 5.39
C LEU A 169 4.34 -17.07 3.90
N GLU A 170 5.15 -17.66 3.03
CA GLU A 170 5.05 -17.45 1.59
C GLU A 170 3.70 -17.91 1.03
N LEU A 171 3.19 -19.06 1.47
CA LEU A 171 1.85 -19.53 1.10
C LEU A 171 0.77 -18.55 1.55
N LEU A 172 0.84 -18.07 2.80
CA LEU A 172 -0.11 -17.08 3.34
C LEU A 172 -0.12 -15.81 2.47
N LEU A 173 1.05 -15.30 2.10
CA LEU A 173 1.19 -14.08 1.29
C LEU A 173 0.68 -14.30 -0.15
N ASN A 174 0.95 -15.46 -0.75
CA ASN A 174 0.44 -15.83 -2.06
C ASN A 174 -1.09 -15.97 -2.10
N LEU A 175 -1.68 -16.59 -1.07
CA LEU A 175 -3.13 -16.64 -0.91
C LEU A 175 -3.72 -15.23 -0.79
N SER A 176 -3.09 -14.38 0.03
CA SER A 176 -3.50 -12.98 0.21
C SER A 176 -3.47 -12.21 -1.10
N ARG A 177 -2.39 -12.35 -1.90
CA ARG A 177 -2.30 -11.76 -3.25
C ARG A 177 -3.47 -12.18 -4.14
N ARG A 178 -3.77 -13.47 -4.18
CA ARG A 178 -4.90 -14.02 -4.96
C ARG A 178 -6.24 -13.46 -4.51
N TYR A 179 -6.43 -13.28 -3.21
CA TYR A 179 -7.67 -12.73 -2.65
C TYR A 179 -7.82 -11.23 -2.89
N TYR A 180 -6.72 -10.47 -2.87
CA TYR A 180 -6.71 -9.08 -3.34
C TYR A 180 -7.15 -9.01 -4.80
N GLU A 181 -6.58 -9.83 -5.68
CA GLU A 181 -6.99 -9.91 -7.10
C GLU A 181 -8.49 -10.21 -7.26
N ARG A 182 -9.03 -11.13 -6.47
CA ARG A 182 -10.48 -11.42 -6.44
C ARG A 182 -11.28 -10.21 -5.98
N GLN A 183 -10.87 -9.53 -4.90
CA GLN A 183 -11.55 -8.35 -4.37
C GLN A 183 -11.59 -7.22 -5.41
N PHE A 184 -10.50 -7.01 -6.16
CA PHE A 184 -10.51 -6.10 -7.30
C PHE A 184 -11.56 -6.54 -8.34
N ASN A 185 -11.54 -7.79 -8.79
CA ASN A 185 -12.45 -8.26 -9.84
C ASN A 185 -13.94 -8.17 -9.45
N THR A 186 -14.27 -8.46 -8.18
CA THR A 186 -15.67 -8.46 -7.70
C THR A 186 -16.21 -7.05 -7.44
N ARG A 187 -15.34 -6.05 -7.26
CA ARG A 187 -15.72 -4.64 -7.07
C ARG A 187 -15.67 -3.81 -8.36
N SER A 188 -15.84 -4.43 -9.53
CA SER A 188 -15.72 -3.76 -10.84
C SER A 188 -16.52 -2.45 -10.98
N ALA A 189 -17.73 -2.37 -10.41
CA ALA A 189 -18.53 -1.14 -10.41
C ALA A 189 -17.90 -0.01 -9.58
N GLN A 190 -17.33 -0.35 -8.42
CA GLN A 190 -16.62 0.61 -7.55
C GLN A 190 -15.24 0.97 -8.12
N ASN A 191 -14.53 0.01 -8.74
CA ASN A 191 -13.27 0.28 -9.42
C ASN A 191 -13.47 1.20 -10.63
N SER A 192 -14.55 0.99 -11.40
CA SER A 192 -14.95 1.88 -12.49
C SER A 192 -15.22 3.31 -12.01
N ASP A 193 -15.82 3.45 -10.83
CA ASP A 193 -16.00 4.75 -10.18
C ASP A 193 -14.65 5.38 -9.79
N VAL A 194 -13.71 4.62 -9.21
CA VAL A 194 -12.35 5.11 -8.91
C VAL A 194 -11.61 5.55 -10.17
N VAL A 195 -11.67 4.77 -11.26
CA VAL A 195 -11.09 5.14 -12.57
C VAL A 195 -11.74 6.43 -13.09
N SER A 196 -13.05 6.56 -12.96
CA SER A 196 -13.79 7.75 -13.35
C SER A 196 -13.40 8.98 -12.52
N GLN A 197 -13.29 8.83 -11.19
CA GLN A 197 -12.80 9.87 -10.28
C GLN A 197 -11.37 10.29 -10.62
N PHE A 198 -10.49 9.34 -10.90
CA PHE A 198 -9.13 9.62 -11.35
C PHE A 198 -9.11 10.43 -12.66
N HIS A 199 -9.89 10.03 -13.68
CA HIS A 199 -9.99 10.78 -14.93
C HIS A 199 -10.62 12.17 -14.73
N MET A 200 -11.62 12.32 -13.86
CA MET A 200 -12.20 13.62 -13.52
C MET A 200 -11.19 14.53 -12.83
N LEU A 201 -10.43 13.98 -11.88
CA LEU A 201 -9.40 14.71 -11.14
C LEU A 201 -8.25 15.14 -12.05
N MET A 202 -7.79 14.26 -12.96
CA MET A 202 -6.86 14.63 -14.02
C MET A 202 -7.45 15.78 -14.85
N ASN A 203 -8.63 15.59 -15.45
CA ASN A 203 -9.27 16.63 -16.27
C ASN A 203 -9.36 17.98 -15.55
N SER A 204 -9.77 17.98 -14.28
CA SER A 204 -9.85 19.17 -13.43
C SER A 204 -8.47 19.82 -13.24
N TYR A 205 -7.46 19.04 -12.84
CA TYR A 205 -6.11 19.54 -12.64
C TYR A 205 -5.54 20.17 -13.90
N PHE A 206 -5.68 19.48 -15.04
CA PHE A 206 -5.15 19.94 -16.31
C PHE A 206 -5.91 21.15 -16.90
N LYS A 207 -7.19 21.35 -16.55
CA LYS A 207 -7.97 22.56 -16.90
C LYS A 207 -7.67 23.75 -15.99
N SER A 208 -7.26 23.51 -14.75
CA SER A 208 -7.08 24.54 -13.74
C SER A 208 -5.85 25.46 -13.94
N GLY A 209 -5.04 25.25 -14.98
CA GLY A 209 -3.80 26.03 -15.21
C GLY A 209 -2.63 25.64 -14.29
N LYS A 210 -2.87 24.82 -13.26
CA LYS A 210 -1.88 24.38 -12.25
C LYS A 210 -0.63 23.69 -12.79
N LEU A 211 -0.64 23.20 -14.03
CA LEU A 211 0.53 22.60 -14.66
C LEU A 211 1.71 23.57 -14.75
N ALA A 212 1.45 24.83 -15.12
CA ALA A 212 2.50 25.84 -15.26
C ALA A 212 3.05 26.29 -13.89
N GLU A 213 2.22 26.22 -12.85
CA GLU A 213 2.56 26.71 -11.50
C GLU A 213 3.20 25.63 -10.62
N THR A 214 2.65 24.41 -10.67
CA THR A 214 2.97 23.31 -9.73
C THR A 214 3.52 22.07 -10.42
N GLY A 215 3.58 22.06 -11.76
CA GLY A 215 4.15 20.96 -12.54
C GLY A 215 3.19 19.80 -12.77
N ILE A 216 3.75 18.65 -13.13
CA ILE A 216 2.98 17.41 -13.36
C ILE A 216 2.66 16.78 -11.99
N PRO A 217 1.39 16.41 -11.69
CA PRO A 217 1.05 15.81 -10.41
C PRO A 217 1.72 14.47 -10.19
N SER A 218 2.07 14.18 -8.94
CA SER A 218 2.57 12.86 -8.54
C SER A 218 1.44 11.85 -8.38
N VAL A 219 1.79 10.57 -8.26
CA VAL A 219 0.83 9.48 -7.97
C VAL A 219 0.14 9.73 -6.63
N GLU A 220 0.92 10.17 -5.65
CA GLU A 220 0.45 10.47 -4.29
C GLU A 220 -0.54 11.63 -4.28
N TYR A 221 -0.37 12.63 -5.17
CA TYR A 221 -1.37 13.69 -5.33
C TYR A 221 -2.73 13.08 -5.69
N PHE A 222 -2.80 12.28 -6.76
CA PHE A 222 -4.06 11.68 -7.19
C PHE A 222 -4.66 10.76 -6.13
N ALA A 223 -3.84 9.89 -5.55
CA ALA A 223 -4.25 8.93 -4.55
C ALA A 223 -4.83 9.63 -3.29
N SER A 224 -4.19 10.71 -2.83
CA SER A 224 -4.69 11.48 -1.68
C SER A 224 -6.06 12.10 -1.89
N GLN A 225 -6.38 12.53 -3.11
CA GLN A 225 -7.64 13.20 -3.46
C GLN A 225 -8.82 12.23 -3.59
N ILE A 226 -8.54 10.96 -3.86
CA ILE A 226 -9.55 9.89 -3.95
C ILE A 226 -9.52 8.95 -2.73
N HIS A 227 -8.76 9.34 -1.69
CA HIS A 227 -8.61 8.59 -0.44
C HIS A 227 -8.11 7.16 -0.63
N LEU A 228 -7.07 6.98 -1.46
CA LEU A 228 -6.39 5.71 -1.70
C LEU A 228 -4.88 5.83 -1.47
N SER A 229 -4.21 4.70 -1.27
CA SER A 229 -2.75 4.64 -1.33
C SER A 229 -2.27 4.75 -2.79
N GLY A 230 -1.08 5.31 -2.99
CA GLY A 230 -0.52 5.45 -4.35
C GLY A 230 -0.30 4.11 -5.05
N ASN A 231 0.05 3.07 -4.28
CA ASN A 231 0.28 1.73 -4.80
C ASN A 231 -1.01 1.06 -5.23
N TYR A 232 -2.04 1.13 -4.39
CA TYR A 232 -3.35 0.56 -4.72
C TYR A 232 -4.01 1.27 -5.90
N LEU A 233 -3.96 2.61 -5.95
CA LEU A 233 -4.43 3.35 -7.12
C LEU A 233 -3.69 2.90 -8.38
N SER A 234 -2.36 2.74 -8.30
CA SER A 234 -1.54 2.30 -9.44
C SER A 234 -1.90 0.90 -9.90
N ASP A 235 -2.08 -0.04 -8.97
CA ASP A 235 -2.43 -1.42 -9.29
C ASP A 235 -3.86 -1.55 -9.81
N LEU A 236 -4.81 -0.81 -9.22
CA LEU A 236 -6.20 -0.72 -9.67
C LEU A 236 -6.29 -0.13 -11.08
N LEU A 237 -5.64 1.01 -11.35
CA LEU A 237 -5.63 1.61 -12.69
C LEU A 237 -5.01 0.67 -13.72
N LYS A 238 -3.87 0.04 -13.39
CA LYS A 238 -3.22 -0.91 -14.30
C LYS A 238 -4.10 -2.13 -14.56
N LYS A 239 -4.83 -2.61 -13.56
CA LYS A 239 -5.75 -3.74 -13.68
C LYS A 239 -6.95 -3.42 -14.56
N GLU A 240 -7.60 -2.28 -14.34
CA GLU A 240 -8.84 -1.89 -15.03
C GLU A 240 -8.57 -1.35 -16.44
N THR A 241 -7.45 -0.65 -16.66
CA THR A 241 -7.18 0.05 -17.92
C THR A 241 -6.05 -0.56 -18.75
N GLY A 242 -5.22 -1.43 -18.15
CA GLY A 242 -4.00 -1.96 -18.77
C GLY A 242 -2.80 -1.00 -18.74
N TYR A 243 -2.98 0.25 -18.31
CA TYR A 243 -1.95 1.30 -18.32
C TYR A 243 -1.49 1.67 -16.91
N ALA A 244 -0.19 1.91 -16.76
CA ALA A 244 0.33 2.48 -15.52
C ALA A 244 -0.17 3.92 -15.35
N ILE A 245 -0.28 4.42 -14.12
CA ILE A 245 -0.70 5.79 -13.84
C ILE A 245 0.14 6.86 -14.58
N LYS A 246 1.44 6.60 -14.74
CA LYS A 246 2.34 7.46 -15.52
C LYS A 246 1.95 7.53 -16.99
N ASP A 247 1.46 6.43 -17.57
CA ASP A 247 0.98 6.41 -18.95
C ASP A 247 -0.31 7.20 -19.11
N HIS A 248 -1.24 7.14 -18.16
CA HIS A 248 -2.43 7.98 -18.15
C HIS A 248 -2.07 9.47 -18.17
N VAL A 249 -1.17 9.88 -17.28
CA VAL A 249 -0.70 11.27 -17.18
C VAL A 249 0.02 11.70 -18.47
N ASN A 250 0.94 10.86 -18.97
CA ASN A 250 1.65 11.16 -20.21
C ASN A 250 0.70 11.26 -21.40
N ASN A 251 -0.23 10.33 -21.56
CA ASN A 251 -1.19 10.33 -22.67
C ASN A 251 -2.04 11.61 -22.62
N PHE A 252 -2.48 12.02 -21.43
CA PHE A 252 -3.20 13.28 -21.25
C PHE A 252 -2.37 14.50 -21.67
N ILE A 253 -1.12 14.57 -21.22
CA ILE A 253 -0.18 15.64 -21.61
C ILE A 253 -0.02 15.69 -23.12
N ILE A 254 0.13 14.53 -23.77
CA ILE A 254 0.31 14.44 -25.23
C ILE A 254 -0.93 14.90 -25.98
N GLU A 255 -2.13 14.50 -25.56
CA GLU A 255 -3.35 14.97 -26.22
C GLU A 255 -3.52 16.49 -26.07
N LYS A 256 -3.28 17.03 -24.87
CA LYS A 256 -3.30 18.49 -24.67
C LYS A 256 -2.23 19.19 -25.51
N ALA A 257 -1.02 18.63 -25.59
CA ALA A 257 0.07 19.17 -26.40
C ALA A 257 -0.28 19.20 -27.88
N LYS A 258 -0.91 18.14 -28.42
CA LYS A 258 -1.39 18.12 -29.80
C LYS A 258 -2.37 19.25 -30.05
N THR A 259 -3.33 19.48 -29.16
CA THR A 259 -4.27 20.61 -29.26
C THR A 259 -3.53 21.95 -29.30
N LEU A 260 -2.65 22.22 -28.33
CA LEU A 260 -1.91 23.49 -28.24
C LEU A 260 -1.01 23.73 -29.46
N LEU A 261 -0.35 22.67 -29.97
CA LEU A 261 0.51 22.77 -31.13
C LEU A 261 -0.23 23.20 -32.40
N LEU A 262 -1.52 22.91 -32.50
CA LEU A 262 -2.41 23.26 -33.62
C LEU A 262 -3.12 24.60 -33.41
N SER A 263 -3.46 24.94 -32.16
CA SER A 263 -4.26 26.12 -31.86
C SER A 263 -3.45 27.40 -31.60
N GLU A 264 -2.19 27.29 -31.21
CA GLU A 264 -1.39 28.43 -30.74
C GLU A 264 -0.16 28.72 -31.61
N SER A 265 0.10 30.01 -31.84
CA SER A 265 1.34 30.50 -32.49
C SER A 265 2.56 30.46 -31.55
N GLU A 266 2.40 29.92 -30.34
CA GLU A 266 3.48 29.81 -29.36
C GLU A 266 4.63 28.91 -29.83
N THR A 267 5.82 29.19 -29.29
CA THR A 267 6.99 28.34 -29.52
C THR A 267 6.80 26.98 -28.85
N VAL A 268 7.42 25.93 -29.42
CA VAL A 268 7.42 24.58 -28.82
C VAL A 268 7.95 24.61 -27.37
N SER A 269 8.90 25.50 -27.07
CA SER A 269 9.40 25.71 -25.72
C SER A 269 8.36 26.33 -24.79
N GLY A 270 7.59 27.32 -25.26
CA GLY A 270 6.49 27.93 -24.50
C GLY A 270 5.43 26.90 -24.11
N ILE A 271 5.01 26.09 -25.09
CA ILE A 271 4.07 24.97 -24.86
C ILE A 271 4.64 23.95 -23.87
N ALA A 272 5.94 23.65 -23.94
CA ALA A 272 6.54 22.73 -22.97
C ALA A 272 6.46 23.29 -21.53
N TYR A 273 6.73 24.58 -21.34
CA TYR A 273 6.61 25.22 -20.02
C TYR A 273 5.16 25.27 -19.54
N SER A 274 4.20 25.58 -20.41
CA SER A 274 2.77 25.60 -20.04
C SER A 274 2.22 24.21 -19.68
N LEU A 275 2.85 23.15 -20.19
CA LEU A 275 2.58 21.75 -19.82
C LEU A 275 3.34 21.28 -18.57
N GLY A 276 4.06 22.16 -17.88
CA GLY A 276 4.74 21.87 -16.62
C GLY A 276 6.13 21.23 -16.77
N PHE A 277 6.77 21.30 -17.95
CA PHE A 277 8.13 20.83 -18.13
C PHE A 277 9.14 21.94 -17.85
N ASN A 278 9.99 21.75 -16.84
CA ASN A 278 11.10 22.67 -16.55
C ASN A 278 12.16 22.71 -17.65
N TYR A 279 12.29 21.64 -18.45
CA TYR A 279 13.21 21.58 -19.58
C TYR A 279 12.49 21.07 -20.83
N PRO A 280 12.36 21.88 -21.89
CA PRO A 280 11.65 21.51 -23.13
C PRO A 280 12.17 20.25 -23.83
N HIS A 281 13.44 19.87 -23.60
CA HIS A 281 13.99 18.64 -24.16
C HIS A 281 13.26 17.38 -23.65
N TYR A 282 12.81 17.35 -22.39
CA TYR A 282 12.05 16.20 -21.88
C TYR A 282 10.69 16.07 -22.56
N PHE A 283 10.00 17.19 -22.78
CA PHE A 283 8.77 17.23 -23.56
C PHE A 283 8.98 16.71 -24.99
N ASN A 284 10.00 17.20 -25.70
CA ASN A 284 10.31 16.73 -27.06
C ASN A 284 10.52 15.21 -27.11
N ARG A 285 11.27 14.66 -26.15
CA ARG A 285 11.52 13.21 -26.07
C ARG A 285 10.25 12.43 -25.78
N LEU A 286 9.44 12.89 -24.81
CA LEU A 286 8.16 12.25 -24.48
C LEU A 286 7.22 12.28 -25.68
N PHE A 287 7.04 13.44 -26.31
CA PHE A 287 6.16 13.61 -27.46
C PHE A 287 6.58 12.68 -28.60
N LYS A 288 7.86 12.69 -28.98
CA LYS A 288 8.38 11.78 -30.01
C LYS A 288 8.21 10.31 -29.66
N SER A 289 8.43 9.94 -28.39
CA SER A 289 8.25 8.54 -27.97
C SER A 289 6.80 8.06 -28.05
N LYS A 290 5.83 8.96 -27.87
CA LYS A 290 4.39 8.63 -27.85
C LYS A 290 3.72 8.80 -29.22
N THR A 291 4.22 9.69 -30.07
CA THR A 291 3.59 10.00 -31.37
C THR A 291 4.43 9.57 -32.59
N GLY A 292 5.71 9.22 -32.40
CA GLY A 292 6.66 8.97 -33.48
C GLY A 292 7.24 10.23 -34.14
N LEU A 293 6.67 11.41 -33.85
CA LEU A 293 7.06 12.69 -34.44
C LEU A 293 7.53 13.65 -33.36
N THR A 294 8.48 14.53 -33.67
CA THR A 294 8.75 15.69 -32.79
C THR A 294 7.58 16.66 -32.81
N PRO A 295 7.40 17.50 -31.76
CA PRO A 295 6.36 18.53 -31.75
C PRO A 295 6.40 19.46 -32.97
N LEU A 296 7.60 19.80 -33.45
CA LEU A 296 7.76 20.66 -34.62
C LEU A 296 7.36 19.94 -35.92
N GLU A 297 7.71 18.66 -36.07
CA GLU A 297 7.26 17.84 -37.21
C GLU A 297 5.74 17.69 -37.19
N TYR A 298 5.15 17.43 -36.01
CA TYR A 298 3.71 17.31 -35.85
C TYR A 298 2.97 18.59 -36.27
N ARG A 299 3.45 19.77 -35.84
CA ARG A 299 2.90 21.07 -36.23
C ARG A 299 3.07 21.40 -37.72
N LYS A 300 4.12 20.89 -38.37
CA LYS A 300 4.31 21.14 -39.81
C LYS A 300 3.42 20.25 -40.68
N LEU A 301 3.04 19.08 -40.15
CA LEU A 301 2.28 18.08 -40.86
C LEU A 301 0.77 18.31 -40.81
N ASN A 302 0.28 19.03 -39.79
CA ASN A 302 -1.12 19.27 -39.49
C ASN A 302 -1.38 20.77 -39.35
#